data_AF-A0A960ZG94-F1
#
_entry.id   AF-A0A960ZG94-F1
#
_cell.length_a   1.000
_cell.length_b   1.000
_cell.length_c   1.000
_cell.angle_alpha   90.00
_cell.angle_beta   90.00
_cell.angle_gamma   90.00
#
_symmetry.space_group_name_H-M   'P 1'
#
loop_
_entity.id
_entity.type
_entity.pdbx_description
1 polymer ?
#
loop_
_entity_poly.entity_id
_entity_poly.type
_entity_poly.pdbx_seq_one_letter_code
_entity_poly.pdbx_strand_id
1 'polypeptide(L)'
;MPLYAQSNQNRLKKAGQASLELALLFPLLFLLFFGGIQIIIYIQSATAVQYAAFSSARAFQVYGDRKLADIGYRKIASHPKTNADQTIAEAAAEMVIFESLMWEQSRIDQRSSLDIFNRVYEDGNDLSYNRGASYASGGAVKVNLHCAHPGGCENGEGVTVTYCMPFVFPGVDLFFAAREKEYPCKVQRFGRSYNGVALSKSIFLGREPLER
;
A
#
# COMPACT_ATOMS: atom_id res chain seq x y z
N MET A 1 -42.76 -54.27 -12.46
CA MET A 1 -42.33 -53.23 -11.50
C MET A 1 -40.80 -52.94 -11.43
N PRO A 2 -39.92 -53.21 -12.42
CA PRO A 2 -38.49 -52.84 -12.32
C PRO A 2 -38.13 -51.45 -12.90
N LEU A 3 -39.00 -50.82 -13.70
CA LEU A 3 -38.72 -49.56 -14.40
C LEU A 3 -38.54 -48.34 -13.48
N TYR A 4 -39.15 -48.34 -12.29
CA TYR A 4 -39.03 -47.24 -11.33
C TYR A 4 -37.71 -47.23 -10.54
N ALA A 5 -37.07 -48.40 -10.37
CA ALA A 5 -35.80 -48.49 -9.63
C ALA A 5 -34.62 -47.97 -10.47
N GLN A 6 -34.63 -48.21 -11.79
CA GLN A 6 -33.60 -47.70 -12.70
C GLN A 6 -33.65 -46.18 -12.89
N SER A 7 -34.84 -45.56 -12.84
CA SER A 7 -34.96 -44.10 -12.98
C SER A 7 -34.39 -43.34 -11.77
N ASN A 8 -34.56 -43.88 -10.56
CA ASN A 8 -34.02 -43.30 -9.32
C ASN A 8 -32.50 -43.45 -9.20
N GLN A 9 -31.93 -44.60 -9.59
CA GLN A 9 -30.46 -44.77 -9.63
C GLN A 9 -29.79 -43.84 -10.65
N ASN A 10 -30.41 -43.64 -11.83
CA ASN A 10 -29.90 -42.71 -12.82
C ASN A 10 -29.99 -41.24 -12.36
N ARG A 11 -31.02 -40.87 -11.58
CA ARG A 11 -31.11 -39.54 -10.95
C ARG A 11 -30.01 -39.32 -9.92
N LEU A 12 -29.74 -40.30 -9.05
CA LEU A 12 -28.67 -40.21 -8.04
C LEU A 12 -27.27 -40.14 -8.67
N LYS A 13 -27.01 -40.92 -9.72
CA LYS A 13 -25.75 -40.83 -10.49
C LYS A 13 -25.58 -39.47 -11.18
N LYS A 14 -26.63 -38.94 -11.80
CA LYS A 14 -26.62 -37.60 -12.42
C LYS A 14 -26.43 -36.48 -11.40
N ALA A 15 -27.06 -36.58 -10.22
CA ALA A 15 -26.86 -35.62 -9.14
C ALA A 15 -25.43 -35.68 -8.57
N GLY A 16 -24.85 -36.87 -8.43
CA GLY A 16 -23.47 -37.06 -8.02
C GLY A 16 -22.46 -36.47 -9.01
N GLN A 17 -22.65 -36.73 -10.32
CA GLN A 17 -21.81 -36.15 -11.36
C GLN A 17 -21.92 -34.62 -11.42
N ALA A 18 -23.14 -34.08 -11.36
CA ALA A 18 -23.36 -32.64 -11.33
C ALA A 18 -22.70 -31.98 -10.10
N SER A 19 -22.76 -32.62 -8.92
CA SER A 19 -22.08 -32.11 -7.72
C SER A 19 -20.56 -32.09 -7.84
N LEU A 20 -19.98 -33.06 -8.58
CA LEU A 20 -18.54 -33.20 -8.78
C LEU A 20 -18.03 -32.20 -9.82
N GLU A 21 -18.77 -31.99 -10.90
CA GLU A 21 -18.52 -30.92 -11.87
C GLU A 21 -18.61 -29.54 -11.20
N LEU A 22 -19.62 -29.32 -10.35
CA LEU A 22 -19.78 -28.08 -9.60
C LEU A 22 -18.61 -27.86 -8.61
N ALA A 23 -18.17 -28.91 -7.90
CA ALA A 23 -17.06 -28.86 -6.96
C ALA A 23 -15.71 -28.55 -7.64
N LEU A 24 -15.52 -28.92 -8.91
CA LEU A 24 -14.36 -28.55 -9.71
C LEU A 24 -14.47 -27.15 -10.32
N LEU A 25 -15.67 -26.76 -10.75
CA LEU A 25 -15.91 -25.48 -11.40
C LEU A 25 -15.85 -24.30 -10.42
N PHE A 26 -16.40 -24.45 -9.21
CA PHE A 26 -16.44 -23.38 -8.22
C PHE A 26 -15.06 -22.83 -7.85
N PRO A 27 -14.05 -23.65 -7.50
CA PRO A 27 -12.70 -23.17 -7.21
C PRO A 27 -12.11 -22.36 -8.37
N LEU A 28 -12.34 -22.80 -9.62
CA LEU A 28 -11.84 -22.12 -10.81
C LEU A 28 -12.53 -20.76 -11.02
N LEU A 29 -13.85 -20.70 -10.81
CA LEU A 29 -14.60 -19.43 -10.85
C LEU A 29 -14.18 -18.48 -9.72
N PHE A 30 -13.96 -18.99 -8.51
CA PHE A 30 -13.44 -18.18 -7.40
C PHE A 30 -12.05 -17.65 -7.70
N LEU A 31 -11.13 -18.48 -8.21
CA LEU A 31 -9.79 -18.04 -8.61
C LEU A 31 -9.85 -16.94 -9.68
N LEU A 32 -10.70 -17.09 -10.70
CA LEU A 32 -10.88 -16.06 -11.72
C LEU A 32 -11.44 -14.76 -11.14
N PHE A 33 -12.45 -14.85 -10.29
CA PHE A 33 -13.07 -13.69 -9.66
C PHE A 33 -12.07 -12.94 -8.75
N PHE A 34 -11.37 -13.65 -7.87
CA PHE A 34 -10.36 -13.04 -7.00
C PHE A 34 -9.13 -12.55 -7.79
N GLY A 35 -8.75 -13.23 -8.88
CA GLY A 35 -7.74 -12.75 -9.80
C GLY A 35 -8.12 -11.41 -10.43
N GLY A 36 -9.38 -11.26 -10.87
CA GLY A 36 -9.93 -9.99 -11.37
C GLY A 36 -9.87 -8.89 -10.31
N ILE A 37 -10.28 -9.17 -9.07
CA ILE A 37 -10.19 -8.23 -7.95
C ILE A 37 -8.73 -7.81 -7.70
N GLN A 38 -7.80 -8.77 -7.70
CA GLN A 38 -6.38 -8.49 -7.45
C GLN A 38 -5.77 -7.59 -8.54
N ILE A 39 -6.18 -7.77 -9.81
CA ILE A 39 -5.77 -6.89 -10.92
C ILE A 39 -6.28 -5.47 -10.69
N ILE A 40 -7.54 -5.31 -10.27
CA ILE A 40 -8.13 -3.98 -9.99
C ILE A 40 -7.37 -3.30 -8.85
N ILE A 41 -7.11 -4.01 -7.76
CA ILE A 41 -6.34 -3.50 -6.61
C ILE A 41 -4.92 -3.10 -7.03
N TYR A 42 -4.27 -3.91 -7.87
CA TYR A 42 -2.96 -3.59 -8.41
C TYR A 42 -2.98 -2.29 -9.22
N ILE A 43 -3.95 -2.13 -10.12
CA ILE A 43 -4.09 -0.91 -10.93
C ILE A 43 -4.33 0.31 -10.04
N GLN A 44 -5.27 0.25 -9.10
CA GLN A 44 -5.55 1.34 -8.18
C GLN A 44 -4.33 1.72 -7.34
N SER A 45 -3.63 0.72 -6.80
CA SER A 45 -2.40 0.94 -6.00
C SER A 45 -1.29 1.55 -6.84
N ALA A 46 -1.07 1.05 -8.06
CA ALA A 46 -0.05 1.58 -8.97
C ALA A 46 -0.35 3.04 -9.37
N THR A 47 -1.61 3.37 -9.63
CA THR A 47 -2.05 4.73 -9.90
C THR A 47 -1.85 5.64 -8.69
N ALA A 48 -2.23 5.20 -7.49
CA ALA A 48 -2.01 5.97 -6.26
C ALA A 48 -0.51 6.24 -6.03
N VAL A 49 0.36 5.25 -6.26
CA VAL A 49 1.82 5.42 -6.17
C VAL A 49 2.35 6.43 -7.17
N GLN A 50 1.81 6.47 -8.39
CA GLN A 50 2.19 7.49 -9.38
C GLN A 50 1.84 8.90 -8.90
N TYR A 51 0.61 9.11 -8.42
CA TYR A 51 0.19 10.41 -7.89
C TYR A 51 0.98 10.79 -6.64
N ALA A 52 1.25 9.83 -5.76
CA ALA A 52 2.04 10.05 -4.55
C ALA A 52 3.48 10.47 -4.90
N ALA A 53 4.11 9.82 -5.88
CA ALA A 53 5.42 10.21 -6.37
C ALA A 53 5.43 11.63 -6.95
N PHE A 54 4.39 12.03 -7.70
CA PHE A 54 4.29 13.38 -8.25
C PHE A 54 4.09 14.43 -7.15
N SER A 55 3.21 14.15 -6.19
CA SER A 55 2.95 15.01 -5.03
C SER A 55 4.21 15.19 -4.19
N SER A 56 4.90 14.08 -3.89
CA SER A 56 6.15 14.06 -3.14
C SER A 56 7.27 14.79 -3.87
N ALA A 57 7.41 14.61 -5.19
CA ALA A 57 8.43 15.30 -5.98
C ALA A 57 8.21 16.82 -6.00
N ARG A 58 6.95 17.26 -6.09
CA ARG A 58 6.61 18.70 -6.00
C ARG A 58 6.87 19.26 -4.60
N ALA A 59 6.49 18.51 -3.56
CA ALA A 59 6.80 18.89 -2.19
C ALA A 59 8.30 19.00 -1.97
N PHE A 60 9.09 18.08 -2.53
CA PHE A 60 10.54 18.11 -2.50
C PHE A 60 11.13 19.28 -3.28
N GLN A 61 10.57 19.64 -4.44
CA GLN A 61 11.02 20.81 -5.20
C GLN A 61 10.87 22.11 -4.40
N VAL A 62 9.76 22.27 -3.67
CA VAL A 62 9.47 23.48 -2.89
C VAL A 62 10.18 23.48 -1.53
N TYR A 63 10.09 22.38 -0.79
CA TYR A 63 10.51 22.31 0.61
C TYR A 63 11.85 21.59 0.81
N GLY A 64 12.37 20.90 -0.21
CA GLY A 64 13.57 20.06 -0.08
C GLY A 64 13.37 18.94 0.93
N ASP A 65 14.36 18.80 1.81
CA ASP A 65 14.42 17.87 2.94
C ASP A 65 13.85 18.43 4.24
N ARG A 66 13.16 19.58 4.19
CA ARG A 66 12.54 20.17 5.39
C ARG A 66 11.57 19.19 6.04
N LYS A 67 11.66 19.11 7.36
CA LYS A 67 10.82 18.29 8.22
C LYS A 67 9.53 19.01 8.59
N LEU A 68 8.51 18.25 8.97
CA LEU A 68 7.27 18.79 9.54
C LEU A 68 7.55 19.67 10.77
N ALA A 69 8.53 19.30 11.59
CA ALA A 69 8.97 20.11 12.73
C ALA A 69 9.41 21.54 12.33
N ASP A 70 10.06 21.70 11.17
CA ASP A 70 10.64 22.98 10.73
C ASP A 70 9.58 24.01 10.33
N ILE A 71 8.37 23.56 9.95
CA ILE A 71 7.23 24.43 9.65
C ILE A 71 6.30 24.63 10.84
N GLY A 72 6.75 24.27 12.05
CA GLY A 72 5.96 24.41 13.26
C GLY A 72 4.75 23.48 13.31
N TYR A 73 4.78 22.34 12.61
CA TYR A 73 3.75 21.30 12.72
C TYR A 73 3.74 20.76 14.16
N ARG A 74 2.87 21.34 14.99
CA ARG A 74 2.73 20.95 16.39
C ARG A 74 1.93 19.66 16.48
N LYS A 75 2.42 18.71 17.27
CA LYS A 75 1.71 17.49 17.63
C LYS A 75 0.34 17.86 18.25
N ILE A 76 -0.75 17.66 17.50
CA ILE A 76 -2.12 17.94 17.97
C ILE A 76 -2.61 16.83 18.94
N ALA A 77 -1.85 15.74 19.10
CA ALA A 77 -2.22 14.56 19.87
C ALA A 77 -1.18 14.18 20.94
N SER A 78 -1.64 13.66 22.07
CA SER A 78 -0.83 13.14 23.20
C SER A 78 -0.05 11.85 22.87
N HIS A 79 -0.36 11.19 21.75
CA HIS A 79 0.38 10.06 21.20
C HIS A 79 0.78 10.40 19.76
N PRO A 80 2.07 10.34 19.38
CA PRO A 80 2.44 10.63 18.00
C PRO A 80 1.94 9.51 17.09
N LYS A 81 1.04 9.85 16.17
CA LYS A 81 0.69 9.02 14.99
C LYS A 81 1.51 9.43 13.78
N THR A 82 1.69 10.73 13.56
CA THR A 82 2.58 11.32 12.54
C THR A 82 3.91 11.74 13.20
N ASN A 83 5.05 11.43 12.57
CA ASN A 83 6.36 11.74 13.12
C ASN A 83 6.80 13.16 12.76
N ALA A 84 7.19 13.97 13.75
CA ALA A 84 7.68 15.33 13.50
C ALA A 84 9.02 15.35 12.74
N ASP A 85 9.76 14.24 12.78
CA ASP A 85 10.99 14.02 12.01
C ASP A 85 10.74 13.60 10.55
N GLN A 86 9.49 13.40 10.16
CA GLN A 86 9.09 13.13 8.79
C GLN A 86 9.26 14.38 7.92
N THR A 87 9.77 14.19 6.71
CA THR A 87 9.89 15.25 5.71
C THR A 87 8.54 15.59 5.11
N ILE A 88 8.38 16.82 4.63
CA ILE A 88 7.13 17.26 3.98
C ILE A 88 6.86 16.42 2.71
N ALA A 89 7.91 15.98 2.01
CA ALA A 89 7.79 15.11 0.85
C ALA A 89 7.30 13.70 1.20
N GLU A 90 7.70 13.14 2.35
CA GLU A 90 7.17 11.88 2.87
C GLU A 90 5.68 12.00 3.22
N ALA A 91 5.32 13.04 4.00
CA ALA A 91 3.93 13.26 4.40
C ALA A 91 2.99 13.47 3.19
N ALA A 92 3.47 14.15 2.14
CA ALA A 92 2.73 14.35 0.90
C ALA A 92 2.45 13.04 0.14
N ALA A 93 3.39 12.08 0.16
CA ALA A 93 3.20 10.77 -0.46
C ALA A 93 2.17 9.95 0.31
N GLU A 94 2.30 9.91 1.63
CA GLU A 94 1.42 9.17 2.54
C GLU A 94 -0.02 9.65 2.45
N MET A 95 -0.23 10.97 2.50
CA MET A 95 -1.56 11.56 2.35
C MET A 95 -2.24 11.07 1.06
N VAL A 96 -1.55 11.13 -0.08
CA VAL A 96 -2.11 10.70 -1.36
C VAL A 96 -2.44 9.21 -1.34
N ILE A 97 -1.58 8.36 -0.80
CA ILE A 97 -1.81 6.91 -0.74
C ILE A 97 -3.02 6.60 0.15
N PHE A 98 -3.05 7.15 1.37
CA PHE A 98 -4.09 6.83 2.34
C PHE A 98 -5.45 7.39 1.93
N GLU A 99 -5.50 8.56 1.29
CA GLU A 99 -6.75 9.11 0.77
C GLU A 99 -7.22 8.42 -0.52
N SER A 100 -6.31 7.90 -1.35
CA SER A 100 -6.67 7.25 -2.62
C SER A 100 -7.11 5.80 -2.44
N LEU A 101 -6.61 5.11 -1.41
CA LEU A 101 -6.83 3.68 -1.22
C LEU A 101 -7.79 3.43 -0.05
N MET A 102 -9.03 3.01 -0.37
CA MET A 102 -10.07 2.81 0.64
C MET A 102 -9.68 1.85 1.77
N TRP A 103 -8.86 0.84 1.49
CA TRP A 103 -8.41 -0.13 2.51
C TRP A 103 -7.33 0.42 3.44
N GLU A 104 -6.75 1.58 3.13
CA GLU A 104 -5.80 2.29 4.01
C GLU A 104 -6.49 3.35 4.89
N GLN A 105 -7.82 3.49 4.82
CA GLN A 105 -8.57 4.46 5.63
C GLN A 105 -8.38 4.30 7.15
N SER A 106 -8.03 3.10 7.63
CA SER A 106 -7.71 2.89 9.05
C SER A 106 -6.49 3.68 9.52
N ARG A 107 -5.63 4.13 8.59
CA ARG A 107 -4.46 4.98 8.85
C ARG A 107 -4.80 6.47 8.90
N ILE A 108 -6.07 6.83 8.68
CA ILE A 108 -6.58 8.20 8.78
C ILE A 108 -7.43 8.32 10.05
N ASP A 109 -6.97 9.09 11.01
CA ASP A 109 -7.75 9.45 12.18
C ASP A 109 -8.50 10.77 11.92
N GLN A 110 -9.83 10.69 11.89
CA GLN A 110 -10.69 11.86 11.73
C GLN A 110 -11.13 12.34 13.11
N ARG A 111 -10.52 13.41 13.60
CA ARG A 111 -10.99 14.06 14.84
C ARG A 111 -12.17 14.97 14.51
N SER A 112 -13.37 14.51 14.84
CA SER A 112 -14.61 15.25 14.66
C SER A 112 -14.77 16.34 15.74
N SER A 113 -14.11 17.48 15.57
CA SER A 113 -14.67 18.74 16.05
C SER A 113 -15.33 19.44 14.87
N LEU A 114 -16.59 19.81 15.02
CA LEU A 114 -17.49 20.35 13.97
C LEU A 114 -16.92 21.50 13.12
N ASP A 115 -15.86 22.18 13.59
CA ASP A 115 -15.29 23.35 12.91
C ASP A 115 -13.90 23.14 12.30
N ILE A 116 -13.27 21.97 12.47
CA ILE A 116 -11.94 21.71 11.87
C ILE A 116 -11.84 20.24 11.45
N PHE A 117 -11.85 19.98 10.14
CA PHE A 117 -11.51 18.67 9.56
C PHE A 117 -10.00 18.41 9.67
N ASN A 118 -9.49 18.30 10.90
CA ASN A 118 -8.11 17.89 11.14
C ASN A 118 -8.00 16.36 10.95
N ARG A 119 -7.53 15.96 9.76
CA ARG A 119 -7.11 14.58 9.48
C ARG A 119 -5.70 14.38 10.01
N VAL A 120 -5.47 13.34 10.79
CA VAL A 120 -4.14 12.93 11.25
C VAL A 120 -3.80 11.61 10.60
N TYR A 121 -2.67 11.55 9.93
CA TYR A 121 -2.18 10.35 9.23
C TYR A 121 -1.21 9.58 10.13
N GLU A 122 -1.36 8.27 10.18
CA GLU A 122 -0.33 7.40 10.79
C GLU A 122 0.92 7.38 9.90
N ASP A 123 2.09 7.54 10.51
CA ASP A 123 3.37 7.41 9.83
C ASP A 123 3.46 6.02 9.18
N GLY A 124 3.49 6.01 7.85
CA GLY A 124 3.57 4.80 7.04
C GLY A 124 4.99 4.25 6.97
N ASN A 125 5.98 4.98 7.48
CA ASN A 125 7.40 4.69 7.38
C ASN A 125 7.88 3.86 8.59
N ASP A 126 7.29 2.68 8.77
CA ASP A 126 7.63 1.69 9.84
C ASP A 126 9.13 1.26 9.86
N LEU A 127 9.92 1.66 8.86
CA LEU A 127 11.28 1.16 8.60
C LEU A 127 12.40 2.20 8.67
N SER A 128 12.13 3.50 8.58
CA SER A 128 13.22 4.49 8.47
C SER A 128 13.81 4.92 9.81
N TYR A 129 13.04 4.85 10.90
CA TYR A 129 13.46 5.41 12.19
C TYR A 129 14.01 4.37 13.18
N ASN A 130 13.61 3.10 13.06
CA ASN A 130 14.13 2.01 13.88
C ASN A 130 15.14 1.19 13.08
N ARG A 131 16.42 1.25 13.48
CA ARG A 131 17.58 0.52 12.88
C ARG A 131 17.52 -1.02 13.10
N GLY A 132 16.34 -1.63 12.99
CA GLY A 132 16.16 -3.07 13.01
C GLY A 132 15.58 -3.53 11.66
N ALA A 133 15.77 -4.81 11.33
CA ALA A 133 15.03 -5.46 10.25
C ALA A 133 13.55 -5.59 10.67
N SER A 134 12.82 -4.47 10.63
CA SER A 134 11.39 -4.41 10.89
C SER A 134 10.64 -4.96 9.67
N TYR A 135 9.49 -5.58 9.92
CA TYR A 135 8.58 -6.04 8.89
C TYR A 135 7.69 -4.86 8.51
N ALA A 136 7.65 -4.47 7.24
CA ALA A 136 6.77 -3.38 6.81
C ALA A 136 5.30 -3.80 7.01
N SER A 137 4.54 -3.08 7.85
CA SER A 137 3.10 -3.31 7.94
C SER A 137 2.46 -3.16 6.54
N GLY A 138 1.42 -3.96 6.24
CA GLY A 138 0.72 -3.81 4.96
C GLY A 138 0.15 -2.40 4.86
N GLY A 139 0.40 -1.72 3.74
CA GLY A 139 0.08 -0.30 3.60
C GLY A 139 1.22 0.66 3.90
N ALA A 140 2.40 0.17 4.28
CA ALA A 140 3.57 1.01 4.54
C ALA A 140 4.01 1.78 3.29
N VAL A 141 4.45 3.03 3.50
CA VAL A 141 4.94 3.93 2.46
C VAL A 141 6.37 4.31 2.83
N LYS A 142 7.29 4.18 1.86
CA LYS A 142 8.65 4.67 1.97
C LYS A 142 8.90 5.69 0.89
N VAL A 143 9.49 6.82 1.25
CA VAL A 143 10.01 7.79 0.29
C VAL A 143 11.52 7.86 0.44
N ASN A 144 12.22 7.70 -0.68
CA ASN A 144 13.65 7.95 -0.77
C ASN A 144 13.85 9.28 -1.50
N LEU A 145 14.51 10.23 -0.84
CA LEU A 145 14.90 11.49 -1.47
C LEU A 145 16.22 11.28 -2.20
N HIS A 146 16.29 11.64 -3.48
CA HIS A 146 17.51 11.61 -4.27
C HIS A 146 18.25 12.92 -4.07
N CYS A 147 19.07 12.96 -3.04
CA CYS A 147 19.87 14.12 -2.69
C CYS A 147 21.23 14.02 -3.36
N ALA A 148 21.71 15.12 -3.95
CA ALA A 148 22.99 15.12 -4.63
C ALA A 148 24.15 14.80 -3.68
N HIS A 149 24.06 15.19 -2.41
CA HIS A 149 25.12 15.03 -1.40
C HIS A 149 24.60 14.40 -0.10
N PRO A 150 25.38 13.54 0.59
CA PRO A 150 24.97 12.84 1.81
C PRO A 150 24.86 13.72 3.08
N GLY A 151 24.94 15.05 2.95
CA GLY A 151 24.85 16.01 4.05
C GLY A 151 23.73 17.06 3.91
N GLY A 152 22.92 16.97 2.85
CA GLY A 152 21.80 17.87 2.61
C GLY A 152 21.20 17.70 1.22
N CYS A 153 19.92 18.03 1.06
CA CYS A 153 19.19 17.90 -0.20
C CYS A 153 19.08 19.22 -0.98
N GLU A 154 20.05 20.12 -0.79
CA GLU A 154 20.28 21.22 -1.72
C GLU A 154 20.67 20.64 -3.09
N ASN A 155 20.01 21.10 -4.15
CA ASN A 155 20.13 20.56 -5.52
C ASN A 155 19.74 19.08 -5.66
N GLY A 156 18.82 18.58 -4.83
CA GLY A 156 18.30 17.22 -5.00
C GLY A 156 17.65 17.00 -6.38
N GLU A 157 17.74 15.77 -6.85
CA GLU A 157 17.36 15.36 -8.21
C GLU A 157 15.92 14.84 -8.29
N GLY A 158 15.35 14.38 -7.17
CA GLY A 158 13.99 13.86 -7.15
C GLY A 158 13.66 12.98 -5.96
N VAL A 159 12.62 12.15 -6.13
CA VAL A 159 12.13 11.23 -5.10
C VAL A 159 11.75 9.87 -5.71
N THR A 160 11.86 8.82 -4.90
CA THR A 160 11.25 7.51 -5.17
C THR A 160 10.26 7.18 -4.07
N VAL A 161 9.00 7.01 -4.44
CA VAL A 161 7.95 6.53 -3.53
C VAL A 161 7.75 5.04 -3.76
N THR A 162 7.80 4.27 -2.67
CA THR A 162 7.55 2.84 -2.63
C THR A 162 6.39 2.56 -1.68
N TYR A 163 5.35 1.90 -2.17
CA TYR A 163 4.20 1.47 -1.38
C TYR A 163 4.16 -0.04 -1.27
N CYS A 164 3.84 -0.53 -0.07
CA CYS A 164 3.72 -1.94 0.21
C CYS A 164 2.28 -2.44 0.06
N MET A 165 1.94 -2.89 -1.15
CA MET A 165 0.60 -3.38 -1.45
C MET A 165 0.35 -4.75 -0.77
N PRO A 166 -0.75 -4.89 0.00
CA PRO A 166 -1.13 -6.18 0.55
C PRO A 166 -1.68 -7.11 -0.54
N PHE A 167 -1.36 -8.41 -0.46
CA PHE A 167 -2.10 -9.42 -1.23
C PHE A 167 -3.43 -9.72 -0.57
N VAL A 168 -4.46 -9.90 -1.40
CA VAL A 168 -5.77 -10.34 -0.94
C VAL A 168 -5.87 -11.86 -0.90
N PHE A 169 -4.97 -12.58 -1.58
CA PHE A 169 -5.01 -14.04 -1.67
C PHE A 169 -3.80 -14.72 -1.01
N PRO A 170 -3.99 -15.57 0.01
CA PRO A 170 -2.90 -16.37 0.59
C PRO A 170 -2.38 -17.39 -0.44
N GLY A 171 -1.05 -17.45 -0.64
CA GLY A 171 -0.38 -18.39 -1.56
C GLY A 171 0.02 -17.79 -2.91
N VAL A 172 -0.50 -16.62 -3.29
CA VAL A 172 -0.06 -15.89 -4.51
C VAL A 172 1.27 -15.17 -4.27
N ASP A 173 1.59 -14.89 -3.02
CA ASP A 173 2.84 -14.30 -2.55
C ASP A 173 4.09 -15.08 -2.99
N LEU A 174 3.98 -16.41 -3.12
CA LEU A 174 5.04 -17.29 -3.63
C LEU A 174 5.45 -16.98 -5.08
N PHE A 175 4.54 -16.50 -5.92
CA PHE A 175 4.84 -16.18 -7.32
C PHE A 175 5.55 -14.83 -7.48
N PHE A 176 5.43 -13.94 -6.50
CA PHE A 176 5.96 -12.57 -6.56
C PHE A 176 7.18 -12.33 -5.65
N ALA A 177 7.47 -13.26 -4.74
CA ALA A 177 8.64 -13.22 -3.85
C ALA A 177 10.00 -13.11 -4.59
N ALA A 178 10.04 -13.42 -5.90
CA ALA A 178 11.26 -13.43 -6.69
C ALA A 178 11.69 -12.06 -7.27
N ARG A 179 10.91 -10.98 -7.09
CA ARG A 179 11.14 -9.71 -7.81
C ARG A 179 11.60 -8.49 -6.98
N GLU A 180 11.88 -8.64 -5.69
CA GLU A 180 12.19 -7.50 -4.82
C GLU A 180 13.62 -7.50 -4.29
N LYS A 181 14.40 -6.45 -4.57
CA LYS A 181 15.74 -6.24 -3.99
C LYS A 181 15.90 -4.94 -3.19
N GLU A 182 15.02 -3.94 -3.34
CA GLU A 182 15.23 -2.60 -2.75
C GLU A 182 14.35 -2.28 -1.53
N TYR A 183 13.20 -2.95 -1.36
CA TYR A 183 12.32 -2.74 -0.20
C TYR A 183 11.60 -4.04 0.16
N PRO A 184 11.96 -4.72 1.27
CA PRO A 184 11.35 -5.99 1.63
C PRO A 184 9.90 -5.77 2.08
N CYS A 185 8.94 -6.09 1.21
CA CYS A 185 7.53 -5.97 1.53
C CYS A 185 7.04 -7.20 2.28
N LYS A 186 6.99 -7.12 3.61
CA LYS A 186 6.50 -8.22 4.47
C LYS A 186 5.33 -7.78 5.33
N VAL A 187 4.13 -7.94 4.78
CA VAL A 187 2.86 -7.55 5.37
C VAL A 187 2.52 -8.43 6.57
N GLN A 188 2.24 -7.83 7.72
CA GLN A 188 1.64 -8.54 8.86
C GLN A 188 0.15 -8.20 8.95
N ARG A 189 -0.73 -9.18 8.77
CA ARG A 189 -2.19 -9.01 8.92
C ARG A 189 -2.76 -10.18 9.72
N PHE A 190 -3.56 -9.89 10.75
CA PHE A 190 -4.17 -10.90 11.64
C PHE A 190 -3.14 -11.85 12.30
N GLY A 191 -1.96 -11.34 12.68
CA GLY A 191 -0.92 -12.15 13.32
C GLY A 191 -0.17 -13.10 12.38
N ARG A 192 -0.44 -13.06 11.07
CA ARG A 192 0.29 -13.84 10.05
C ARG A 192 1.08 -12.90 9.14
N SER A 193 2.26 -13.36 8.74
CA SER A 193 3.15 -12.65 7.81
C SER A 193 2.95 -13.16 6.38
N TYR A 194 2.87 -12.24 5.43
CA TYR A 194 2.74 -12.50 4.00
C TYR A 194 3.76 -11.64 3.25
N ASN A 195 4.31 -12.11 2.12
CA ASN A 195 5.04 -11.20 1.24
C ASN A 195 4.01 -10.28 0.56
N GLY A 196 4.28 -8.98 0.51
CA GLY A 196 3.51 -7.98 -0.24
C GLY A 196 4.08 -7.76 -1.63
N VAL A 197 3.54 -6.79 -2.37
CA VAL A 197 4.17 -6.27 -3.59
C VAL A 197 4.60 -4.83 -3.35
N ALA A 198 5.90 -4.59 -3.50
CA ALA A 198 6.50 -3.26 -3.52
C ALA A 198 6.21 -2.60 -4.87
N LEU A 199 5.36 -1.59 -4.84
CA LEU A 199 5.09 -0.73 -5.99
C LEU A 199 5.92 0.54 -5.85
N SER A 200 6.88 0.73 -6.74
CA SER A 200 7.79 1.87 -6.71
C SER A 200 7.62 2.78 -7.93
N LYS A 201 7.66 4.09 -7.70
CA LYS A 201 7.76 5.09 -8.76
C LYS A 201 8.78 6.16 -8.39
N SER A 202 9.73 6.37 -9.29
CA SER A 202 10.72 7.45 -9.21
C SER A 202 10.30 8.62 -10.10
N ILE A 203 10.46 9.83 -9.59
CA ILE A 203 10.25 11.08 -10.32
C ILE A 203 11.41 12.01 -10.04
N PHE A 204 12.04 12.46 -11.11
CA PHE A 204 13.16 13.39 -11.07
C PHE A 204 12.68 14.75 -11.55
N LEU A 205 12.41 15.62 -10.60
CA LEU A 205 12.13 17.04 -10.82
C LEU A 205 13.22 17.76 -10.04
N GLY A 206 14.19 18.32 -10.76
CA GLY A 206 15.28 19.05 -10.13
C GLY A 206 14.76 20.17 -9.23
N ARG A 207 15.48 20.46 -8.15
CA ARG A 207 15.12 21.56 -7.25
C ARG A 207 15.52 22.90 -7.86
N GLU A 208 14.54 23.70 -8.29
CA GLU A 208 14.78 25.13 -8.53
C GLU A 208 14.81 25.85 -7.16
N PRO A 209 15.87 26.60 -6.84
CA PRO A 209 15.93 27.33 -5.57
C PRO A 209 14.81 28.37 -5.53
N LEU A 210 14.05 28.39 -4.43
CA LEU A 210 13.17 29.52 -4.12
C LEU A 210 14.05 30.78 -4.04
N GLU A 211 13.84 31.73 -4.97
CA GLU A 211 14.49 33.04 -4.89
C GLU A 211 14.25 33.63 -3.50
N ARG A 212 15.36 34.04 -2.84
CA ARG A 212 15.36 34.59 -1.48
C ARG A 212 14.82 36.01 -1.44
#